data_AF-A0A3D3AZI6-F1
#
_entry.id   AF-A0A3D3AZI6-F1
#
_cell.length_a   1.000
_cell.length_b   1.000
_cell.length_c   1.000
_cell.angle_alpha   90.00
_cell.angle_beta   90.00
_cell.angle_gamma   90.00
#
_symmetry.space_group_name_H-M   'P 1'
#
loop_
_entity.id
_entity.type
_entity.pdbx_description
1 polymer ?
#
loop_
_entity_poly.entity_id
_entity_poly.type
_entity_poly.pdbx_seq_one_letter_code
_entity_poly.pdbx_strand_id
1 'polypeptide(L)'
;MAHGALALERGKRRLKMGERAFRSWWRSRLPDLSIAVSRFPLAVAIAALLTFYKLFHDNGDFEQRVMGALAASFLWVVAVDLYVESQRRTLFTRVLLWVLGIVVIACLFWLQWDIWFSPPLLLGALVLLVGLSGHLGRKESNTTFWLFNHRLWLGALLALVGAALLGAGLYVIHETLQLLFGITLSPHMDEYIWTVCLSFVAPVSFLAFAPRNFTDPIAELEEGDFTMRAVAALVKFVLGPLLLVYTAILYAYAIKIVLAWELPKGTLGSMVVGYLLVGAATLLLGYPVRETGGPLVHLFWRYWVWLPPPPP
;
A
#
# COMPACT_ATOMS: atom_id res chain seq x y z
N MET A 1 -48.11 15.22 -13.97
CA MET A 1 -47.32 14.38 -13.04
C MET A 1 -46.37 13.38 -13.72
N ALA A 2 -46.63 12.93 -14.96
CA ALA A 2 -45.79 11.94 -15.67
C ALA A 2 -44.38 12.45 -16.11
N HIS A 3 -44.20 13.75 -16.39
CA HIS A 3 -42.91 14.28 -16.85
C HIS A 3 -41.82 14.36 -15.76
N GLY A 4 -42.19 14.49 -14.48
CA GLY A 4 -41.23 14.53 -13.36
C GLY A 4 -40.60 13.17 -13.05
N ALA A 5 -41.38 12.08 -13.19
CA ALA A 5 -40.91 10.72 -12.92
C ALA A 5 -39.84 10.24 -13.93
N LEU A 6 -40.00 10.59 -15.21
CA LEU A 6 -39.05 10.25 -16.28
C LEU A 6 -37.72 11.02 -16.15
N ALA A 7 -37.73 12.25 -15.61
CA ALA A 7 -36.51 13.01 -15.34
C ALA A 7 -35.72 12.41 -14.18
N LEU A 8 -36.40 11.99 -13.12
CA LEU A 8 -35.79 11.32 -11.96
C LEU A 8 -35.18 9.95 -12.31
N GLU A 9 -35.83 9.16 -13.18
CA GLU A 9 -35.26 7.90 -13.65
C GLU A 9 -34.01 8.09 -14.53
N ARG A 10 -34.00 9.10 -15.41
CA ARG A 10 -32.81 9.42 -16.22
C ARG A 10 -31.65 9.90 -15.34
N GLY A 11 -31.92 10.68 -14.30
CA GLY A 11 -30.92 11.10 -13.30
C GLY A 11 -30.32 9.90 -12.56
N LYS A 12 -31.16 8.99 -12.05
CA LYS A 12 -30.70 7.76 -11.37
C LYS A 12 -29.90 6.83 -12.28
N ARG A 13 -30.25 6.71 -13.57
CA ARG A 13 -29.49 5.91 -14.55
C ARG A 13 -28.13 6.54 -14.89
N ARG A 14 -28.06 7.87 -15.02
CA ARG A 14 -26.78 8.57 -15.25
C ARG A 14 -25.84 8.46 -14.05
N LEU A 15 -26.35 8.60 -12.83
CA LEU A 15 -25.57 8.40 -11.60
C LEU A 15 -25.04 6.96 -11.48
N LYS A 16 -25.89 5.95 -11.74
CA LYS A 16 -25.46 4.54 -11.74
C LYS A 16 -24.44 4.21 -12.84
N MET A 17 -24.52 4.86 -14.00
CA MET A 17 -23.48 4.71 -15.05
C MET A 17 -22.18 5.39 -14.67
N GLY A 18 -22.23 6.59 -14.08
CA GLY A 18 -21.05 7.29 -13.55
C GLY A 18 -20.35 6.48 -12.46
N GLU A 19 -21.08 5.89 -11.51
CA GLU A 19 -20.51 5.01 -10.49
C GLU A 19 -19.87 3.74 -11.08
N ARG A 20 -20.48 3.13 -12.10
CA ARG A 20 -19.92 1.95 -12.76
C ARG A 20 -18.66 2.28 -13.55
N ALA A 21 -18.66 3.40 -14.28
CA ALA A 21 -17.52 3.89 -15.04
C ALA A 21 -16.37 4.31 -14.11
N PHE A 22 -16.67 4.99 -13.01
CA PHE A 22 -15.69 5.34 -11.97
C PHE A 22 -15.12 4.09 -11.29
N ARG A 23 -15.95 3.11 -10.94
CA ARG A 23 -15.48 1.81 -10.40
C ARG A 23 -14.64 1.02 -11.39
N SER A 24 -14.97 1.01 -12.69
CA SER A 24 -14.18 0.30 -13.70
C SER A 24 -12.86 1.02 -13.99
N TRP A 25 -12.86 2.35 -13.97
CA TRP A 25 -11.67 3.19 -14.12
C TRP A 25 -10.72 3.04 -12.92
N TRP A 26 -11.25 3.00 -11.70
CA TRP A 26 -10.45 2.75 -10.49
C TRP A 26 -9.84 1.34 -10.48
N ARG A 27 -10.63 0.32 -10.88
CA ARG A 27 -10.17 -1.07 -10.99
C ARG A 27 -9.07 -1.29 -12.02
N SER A 28 -9.02 -0.48 -13.09
CA SER A 28 -8.02 -0.65 -14.15
C SER A 28 -6.68 0.01 -13.82
N ARG A 29 -6.66 1.07 -12.99
CA ARG A 29 -5.43 1.81 -12.63
C ARG A 29 -4.79 1.33 -11.32
N LEU A 30 -5.57 0.84 -10.34
CA LEU A 30 -5.10 0.37 -9.04
C LEU A 30 -5.84 -0.94 -8.66
N PRO A 31 -5.60 -2.05 -9.38
CA PRO A 31 -6.32 -3.30 -9.17
C PRO A 31 -6.25 -3.74 -7.69
N ASP A 32 -5.09 -3.60 -7.05
CA ASP A 32 -4.82 -4.05 -5.68
C ASP A 32 -5.59 -3.24 -4.62
N LEU A 33 -5.69 -1.91 -4.78
CA LEU A 33 -6.42 -1.04 -3.85
C LEU A 33 -7.94 -1.27 -3.95
N SER A 34 -8.44 -1.51 -5.16
CA SER A 34 -9.85 -1.85 -5.37
C SER A 34 -10.23 -3.21 -4.76
N ILE A 35 -9.28 -4.14 -4.75
CA ILE A 35 -9.42 -5.46 -4.14
C ILE A 35 -9.46 -5.34 -2.62
N ALA A 36 -8.53 -4.59 -2.01
CA ALA A 36 -8.51 -4.38 -0.56
C ALA A 36 -9.81 -3.73 -0.06
N VAL A 37 -10.26 -2.65 -0.70
CA VAL A 37 -11.49 -1.92 -0.31
C VAL A 37 -12.74 -2.79 -0.44
N SER A 38 -12.83 -3.61 -1.49
CA SER A 38 -14.01 -4.44 -1.71
C SER A 38 -14.09 -5.65 -0.77
N ARG A 39 -12.95 -6.17 -0.30
CA ARG A 39 -12.89 -7.33 0.59
C ARG A 39 -12.90 -6.94 2.07
N PHE A 40 -12.13 -5.90 2.44
CA PHE A 40 -11.89 -5.46 3.81
C PHE A 40 -12.24 -3.97 4.01
N PRO A 41 -13.53 -3.55 3.83
CA PRO A 41 -13.90 -2.14 3.85
C PRO A 41 -13.64 -1.46 5.21
N LEU A 42 -13.89 -2.17 6.32
CA LEU A 42 -13.70 -1.64 7.67
C LEU A 42 -12.21 -1.48 8.02
N ALA A 43 -11.37 -2.47 7.66
CA ALA A 43 -9.93 -2.38 7.91
C ALA A 43 -9.29 -1.21 7.15
N VAL A 44 -9.70 -0.97 5.90
CA VAL A 44 -9.24 0.19 5.12
C VAL A 44 -9.71 1.51 5.76
N ALA A 45 -10.95 1.56 6.26
CA ALA A 45 -11.45 2.74 6.96
C ALA A 45 -10.67 3.04 8.25
N ILE A 46 -10.31 2.01 9.03
CA ILE A 46 -9.49 2.17 10.24
C ILE A 46 -8.07 2.62 9.87
N ALA A 47 -7.45 2.05 8.84
CA ALA A 47 -6.13 2.49 8.37
C ALA A 47 -6.14 3.96 7.88
N ALA A 48 -7.20 4.36 7.17
CA ALA A 48 -7.40 5.75 6.76
C ALA A 48 -7.56 6.68 7.98
N LEU A 49 -8.36 6.25 8.97
CA LEU A 49 -8.58 7.02 10.19
C LEU A 49 -7.30 7.14 11.03
N LEU A 50 -6.50 6.07 11.15
CA LEU A 50 -5.20 6.08 11.81
C LEU A 50 -4.25 7.07 11.13
N THR A 51 -4.19 7.04 9.80
CA THR A 51 -3.34 7.93 9.02
C THR A 51 -3.78 9.39 9.17
N PHE A 52 -5.10 9.64 9.08
CA PHE A 52 -5.65 10.98 9.30
C PHE A 52 -5.33 11.46 10.71
N TYR A 53 -5.58 10.64 11.73
CA TYR A 53 -5.32 11.02 13.12
C TYR A 53 -3.86 11.41 13.33
N LYS A 54 -2.91 10.62 12.80
CA LYS A 54 -1.47 10.90 12.92
C LYS A 54 -1.02 12.16 12.18
N LEU A 55 -1.67 12.52 11.07
CA LEU A 55 -1.32 13.72 10.30
C LEU A 55 -1.78 15.02 10.98
N PHE A 56 -2.81 14.97 11.83
CA PHE A 56 -3.43 16.17 12.43
C PHE A 56 -3.15 16.34 13.92
N HIS A 57 -2.54 15.36 14.58
CA HIS A 57 -2.24 15.41 16.01
C HIS A 57 -0.75 15.28 16.28
N ASP A 58 -0.28 16.02 17.27
CA ASP A 58 1.12 16.07 17.68
C ASP A 58 1.42 15.07 18.80
N ASN A 59 2.69 14.66 18.90
CA ASN A 59 3.20 13.55 19.70
C ASN A 59 2.91 13.72 21.21
N GLY A 60 1.77 13.21 21.67
CA GLY A 60 1.36 13.23 23.07
C GLY A 60 0.96 11.85 23.63
N ASP A 61 0.94 11.70 24.96
CA ASP A 61 0.59 10.43 25.62
C ASP A 61 -0.82 9.94 25.26
N PHE A 62 -1.78 10.86 25.16
CA PHE A 62 -3.14 10.54 24.72
C PHE A 62 -3.17 10.07 23.25
N GLU A 63 -2.32 10.65 22.41
CA GLU A 63 -2.20 10.27 21.00
C GLU A 63 -1.69 8.83 20.86
N GLN A 64 -0.66 8.45 21.63
CA GLN A 64 -0.12 7.10 21.63
C GLN A 64 -1.18 6.05 21.99
N ARG A 65 -2.08 6.37 22.94
CA ARG A 65 -3.22 5.48 23.30
C ARG A 65 -4.17 5.28 22.14
N VAL A 66 -4.57 6.37 21.48
CA VAL A 66 -5.49 6.33 20.35
C VAL A 66 -4.86 5.61 19.16
N MET A 67 -3.60 5.91 18.83
CA MET A 67 -2.86 5.24 17.76
C MET A 67 -2.73 3.74 18.03
N GLY A 68 -2.38 3.35 19.25
CA GLY A 68 -2.28 1.94 19.65
C GLY A 68 -3.64 1.22 19.56
N ALA A 69 -4.71 1.87 20.01
CA ALA A 69 -6.06 1.33 19.92
C ALA A 69 -6.52 1.15 18.47
N LEU A 70 -6.21 2.10 17.59
CA LEU A 70 -6.52 2.01 16.16
C LEU A 70 -5.70 0.93 15.46
N ALA A 71 -4.40 0.82 15.76
CA ALA A 71 -3.55 -0.24 15.24
C ALA A 71 -4.02 -1.63 15.69
N ALA A 72 -4.36 -1.78 16.96
CA ALA A 72 -4.93 -3.02 17.50
C ALA A 72 -6.29 -3.33 16.86
N SER A 73 -7.16 -2.33 16.71
CA SER A 73 -8.47 -2.50 16.06
C SER A 73 -8.34 -2.91 14.60
N PHE A 74 -7.35 -2.37 13.87
CA PHE A 74 -7.02 -2.79 12.51
C PHE A 74 -6.69 -4.29 12.48
N LEU A 75 -5.72 -4.75 13.28
CA LEU A 75 -5.32 -6.17 13.31
C LEU A 75 -6.47 -7.09 13.72
N TRP A 76 -7.29 -6.68 14.69
CA TRP A 76 -8.47 -7.43 15.10
C TRP A 76 -9.48 -7.60 13.96
N VAL A 77 -9.83 -6.51 13.27
CA VAL A 77 -10.79 -6.55 12.15
C VAL A 77 -10.29 -7.44 11.03
N VAL A 78 -8.99 -7.39 10.73
CA VAL A 78 -8.37 -8.29 9.74
C VAL A 78 -8.46 -9.76 10.17
N ALA A 79 -8.15 -10.06 11.42
CA ALA A 79 -8.27 -11.42 11.96
C ALA A 79 -9.72 -11.93 11.89
N VAL A 80 -10.70 -11.10 12.27
CA VAL A 80 -12.12 -11.47 12.19
C VAL A 80 -12.55 -11.72 10.74
N ASP A 81 -12.11 -10.88 9.81
CA ASP A 81 -12.47 -11.03 8.39
C ASP A 81 -11.92 -12.33 7.79
N LEU A 82 -10.65 -12.64 8.07
CA LEU A 82 -10.04 -13.90 7.64
C LEU A 82 -10.72 -15.13 8.28
N TYR A 83 -11.11 -15.04 9.55
CA TYR A 83 -11.83 -16.11 10.24
C TYR A 83 -13.25 -16.34 9.68
N VAL A 84 -14.00 -15.26 9.45
CA VAL A 84 -15.37 -15.35 8.89
C VAL A 84 -15.34 -15.85 7.46
N GLU A 85 -14.39 -15.37 6.66
CA GLU A 85 -14.20 -15.79 5.27
C GLU A 85 -13.80 -17.27 5.19
N SER A 86 -12.89 -17.73 6.06
CA SER A 86 -12.49 -19.13 6.08
C SER A 86 -13.64 -20.04 6.51
N GLN A 87 -14.42 -19.66 7.52
CA GLN A 87 -15.53 -20.47 8.05
C GLN A 87 -16.86 -20.27 7.29
N ARG A 88 -16.88 -19.43 6.24
CA ARG A 88 -18.08 -19.03 5.47
C ARG A 88 -19.26 -18.63 6.37
N ARG A 89 -18.98 -17.88 7.44
CA ARG A 89 -20.00 -17.47 8.43
C ARG A 89 -20.84 -16.30 7.91
N THR A 90 -21.98 -16.08 8.56
CA THR A 90 -22.92 -15.01 8.18
C THR A 90 -22.36 -13.61 8.47
N LEU A 91 -22.84 -12.61 7.72
CA LEU A 91 -22.48 -11.20 7.93
C LEU A 91 -22.80 -10.70 9.34
N PHE A 92 -23.83 -11.27 10.01
CA PHE A 92 -24.16 -10.91 11.39
C PHE A 92 -23.02 -11.29 12.36
N THR A 93 -22.45 -12.49 12.23
CA THR A 93 -21.31 -12.93 13.02
C THR A 93 -20.09 -12.02 12.82
N ARG A 94 -19.87 -11.56 11.57
CA ARG A 94 -18.79 -10.62 11.22
C ARG A 94 -18.92 -9.30 11.98
N VAL A 95 -20.09 -8.67 11.89
CA VAL A 95 -20.34 -7.37 12.54
C VAL A 95 -20.29 -7.49 14.07
N LEU A 96 -20.86 -8.56 14.63
CA LEU A 96 -20.83 -8.80 16.07
C LEU A 96 -19.40 -8.91 16.60
N LEU A 97 -18.54 -9.71 15.94
CA LEU A 97 -17.15 -9.91 16.34
C LEU A 97 -16.30 -8.64 16.15
N TRP A 98 -16.56 -7.86 15.10
CA TRP A 98 -15.92 -6.55 14.93
C TRP A 98 -16.24 -5.61 16.11
N VAL A 99 -17.52 -5.40 16.39
CA VAL A 99 -17.96 -4.48 17.45
C VAL A 99 -17.43 -4.93 18.81
N LEU A 100 -17.57 -6.23 19.12
CA LEU A 100 -17.12 -6.78 20.39
C LEU A 100 -15.62 -6.54 20.62
N GLY A 101 -14.76 -6.85 19.64
CA GLY A 101 -13.33 -6.67 19.82
C GLY A 101 -12.87 -5.22 19.80
N ILE A 102 -13.47 -4.35 18.98
CA ILE A 102 -13.16 -2.91 19.00
C ILE A 102 -13.50 -2.31 20.37
N VAL A 103 -14.65 -2.68 20.95
CA VAL A 103 -15.06 -2.22 22.29
C VAL A 103 -14.10 -2.73 23.37
N VAL A 104 -13.70 -4.01 23.31
CA VAL A 104 -12.73 -4.57 24.26
C VAL A 104 -11.37 -3.86 24.14
N ILE A 105 -10.87 -3.65 22.93
CA ILE A 105 -9.60 -2.95 22.68
C ILE A 105 -9.68 -1.51 23.19
N ALA A 106 -10.77 -0.79 22.89
CA ALA A 106 -10.98 0.57 23.39
C ALA A 106 -10.98 0.61 24.93
N CYS A 107 -11.62 -0.36 25.58
CA CYS A 107 -11.64 -0.48 27.04
C CYS A 107 -10.23 -0.75 27.61
N LEU A 108 -9.47 -1.65 27.00
CA LEU A 108 -8.09 -1.97 27.42
C LEU A 108 -7.16 -0.75 27.34
N PHE A 109 -7.22 0.01 26.25
CA PHE A 109 -6.42 1.23 26.09
C PHE A 109 -6.89 2.38 27.00
N TRP A 110 -8.17 2.41 27.37
CA TRP A 110 -8.69 3.38 28.33
C TRP A 110 -8.19 3.08 29.75
N LEU A 111 -8.24 1.81 30.17
CA LEU A 111 -7.87 1.37 31.52
C LEU A 111 -6.37 1.09 31.71
N GLN A 112 -5.54 1.31 30.68
CA GLN A 112 -4.15 0.84 30.60
C GLN A 112 -3.25 1.16 31.81
N TRP A 113 -3.49 2.27 32.51
CA TRP A 113 -2.69 2.71 33.67
C TRP A 113 -3.00 1.91 34.94
N ASP A 114 -4.20 1.34 35.05
CA ASP A 114 -4.62 0.59 36.24
C ASP A 114 -4.23 -0.89 36.17
N ILE A 115 -3.98 -1.42 34.97
CA ILE A 115 -3.83 -2.87 34.73
C ILE A 115 -2.43 -3.31 34.27
N TRP A 116 -1.39 -2.46 34.40
CA TRP A 116 -0.02 -2.77 33.93
C TRP A 116 0.01 -3.31 32.49
N PHE A 117 -0.88 -2.79 31.65
CA PHE A 117 -1.08 -3.28 30.31
C PHE A 117 0.05 -2.80 29.40
N SER A 118 0.62 -3.72 28.61
CA SER A 118 1.66 -3.40 27.64
C SER A 118 1.09 -3.43 26.21
N PRO A 119 0.85 -2.26 25.59
CA PRO A 119 0.36 -2.17 24.22
C PRO A 119 1.17 -2.98 23.19
N PRO A 120 2.51 -3.05 23.24
CA PRO A 120 3.29 -3.85 22.30
C PRO A 120 2.96 -5.35 22.35
N LEU A 121 2.62 -5.87 23.53
CA LEU A 121 2.35 -7.28 23.77
C LEU A 121 0.96 -7.66 23.22
N LEU A 122 -0.03 -6.76 23.35
CA LEU A 122 -1.31 -6.91 22.66
C LEU A 122 -1.13 -6.91 21.15
N LEU A 123 -0.36 -5.96 20.60
CA LEU A 123 -0.11 -5.90 19.17
C LEU A 123 0.57 -7.19 18.68
N GLY A 124 1.56 -7.70 19.40
CA GLY A 124 2.19 -8.99 19.11
C GLY A 124 1.19 -10.16 19.13
N ALA A 125 0.31 -10.21 20.14
CA ALA A 125 -0.74 -11.23 20.22
C ALA A 125 -1.73 -11.15 19.05
N LEU A 126 -2.11 -9.93 18.64
CA LEU A 126 -3.01 -9.71 17.50
C LEU A 126 -2.35 -10.05 16.16
N VAL A 127 -1.06 -9.75 15.98
CA VAL A 127 -0.27 -10.18 14.81
C VAL A 127 -0.28 -11.71 14.69
N LEU A 128 -0.07 -12.43 15.79
CA LEU A 128 -0.18 -13.89 15.81
C LEU A 128 -1.61 -14.36 15.50
N LEU A 129 -2.61 -13.69 16.08
CA LEU A 129 -4.02 -14.00 15.83
C LEU A 129 -4.38 -13.85 14.34
N VAL A 130 -3.85 -12.85 13.64
CA VAL A 130 -4.04 -12.70 12.18
C VAL A 130 -3.51 -13.93 11.44
N GLY A 131 -2.33 -14.46 11.79
CA GLY A 131 -1.78 -15.69 11.20
C GLY A 131 -2.59 -16.97 11.51
N LEU A 132 -3.21 -17.03 12.69
CA LEU A 132 -4.04 -18.17 13.12
C LEU A 132 -5.48 -18.10 12.59
N SER A 133 -5.99 -16.90 12.33
CA SER A 133 -7.40 -16.63 12.06
C SER A 133 -8.00 -17.43 10.91
N GLY A 134 -7.25 -17.59 9.82
CA GLY A 134 -7.70 -18.31 8.63
C GLY A 134 -7.95 -19.81 8.86
N HIS A 135 -7.34 -20.40 9.88
CA HIS A 135 -7.40 -21.85 10.14
C HIS A 135 -8.04 -22.21 11.49
N LEU A 136 -8.44 -21.21 12.28
CA LEU A 136 -9.02 -21.43 13.60
C LEU A 136 -10.32 -22.24 13.47
N GLY A 137 -10.35 -23.44 14.06
CA GLY A 137 -11.53 -24.32 14.07
C GLY A 137 -11.75 -25.15 12.80
N ARG A 138 -10.77 -25.26 11.89
CA ARG A 138 -10.81 -26.23 10.77
C ARG A 138 -9.91 -27.43 11.07
N LYS A 139 -10.35 -28.63 10.68
CA LYS A 139 -9.53 -29.86 10.68
C LYS A 139 -8.83 -30.01 9.32
N GLU A 140 -7.94 -29.07 8.99
CA GLU A 140 -7.17 -29.10 7.73
C GLU A 140 -5.81 -29.78 7.95
N SER A 141 -5.15 -30.17 6.85
CA SER A 141 -3.78 -30.67 6.91
C SER A 141 -2.81 -29.60 7.42
N ASN A 142 -1.77 -30.00 8.16
CA ASN A 142 -0.70 -29.08 8.61
C ASN A 142 -0.09 -28.28 7.45
N THR A 143 -0.02 -28.87 6.26
CA THR A 143 0.52 -28.24 5.04
C THR A 143 -0.26 -26.99 4.64
N THR A 144 -1.61 -27.05 4.64
CA THR A 144 -2.47 -25.91 4.28
C THR A 144 -2.28 -24.72 5.23
N PHE A 145 -2.11 -25.00 6.53
CA PHE A 145 -1.86 -23.98 7.56
C PHE A 145 -0.52 -23.25 7.35
N TRP A 146 0.56 -23.99 7.11
CA TRP A 146 1.90 -23.43 6.89
C TRP A 146 1.95 -22.57 5.63
N LEU A 147 1.33 -23.06 4.56
CA LEU A 147 1.26 -22.40 3.27
C LEU A 147 0.47 -21.08 3.30
N PHE A 148 -0.65 -21.07 4.02
CA PHE A 148 -1.42 -19.86 4.26
C PHE A 148 -0.58 -18.81 4.99
N ASN A 149 0.10 -19.19 6.07
CA ASN A 149 0.96 -18.27 6.82
C ASN A 149 2.12 -17.77 5.95
N HIS A 150 2.75 -18.65 5.15
CA HIS A 150 3.83 -18.26 4.24
C HIS A 150 3.36 -17.15 3.29
N ARG A 151 2.23 -17.34 2.60
CA ARG A 151 1.66 -16.33 1.69
C ARG A 151 1.24 -15.05 2.39
N LEU A 152 0.61 -15.16 3.56
CA LEU A 152 0.18 -14.02 4.35
C LEU A 152 1.36 -13.13 4.76
N TRP A 153 2.41 -13.74 5.33
CA TRP A 153 3.60 -13.00 5.78
C TRP A 153 4.47 -12.52 4.62
N LEU A 154 4.59 -13.29 3.54
CA LEU A 154 5.29 -12.86 2.33
C LEU A 154 4.56 -11.66 1.69
N GLY A 155 3.22 -11.69 1.63
CA GLY A 155 2.40 -10.56 1.19
C GLY A 155 2.56 -9.32 2.10
N ALA A 156 2.63 -9.51 3.42
CA ALA A 156 2.90 -8.43 4.37
C ALA A 156 4.29 -7.81 4.16
N LEU A 157 5.31 -8.64 3.97
CA LEU A 157 6.67 -8.20 3.71
C LEU A 157 6.74 -7.40 2.40
N LEU A 158 6.13 -7.89 1.33
CA LEU A 158 6.10 -7.19 0.03
C LEU A 158 5.35 -5.86 0.11
N ALA A 159 4.24 -5.81 0.84
CA ALA A 159 3.50 -4.57 1.09
C ALA A 159 4.35 -3.54 1.82
N LEU A 160 5.07 -3.97 2.86
CA LEU A 160 5.98 -3.13 3.63
C LEU A 160 7.14 -2.61 2.76
N VAL A 161 7.79 -3.51 2.01
CA VAL A 161 8.89 -3.15 1.09
C VAL A 161 8.39 -2.18 0.02
N GLY A 162 7.22 -2.41 -0.56
CA GLY A 162 6.64 -1.51 -1.55
C GLY A 162 6.33 -0.12 -1.02
N ALA A 163 5.74 -0.04 0.18
CA ALA A 163 5.49 1.23 0.85
C ALA A 163 6.80 1.96 1.21
N ALA A 164 7.81 1.23 1.68
CA ALA A 164 9.12 1.79 2.02
C ALA A 164 9.84 2.32 0.76
N LEU A 165 9.80 1.58 -0.35
CA LEU A 165 10.34 2.04 -1.65
C LEU A 165 9.61 3.29 -2.15
N LEU A 166 8.29 3.35 -2.01
CA LEU A 166 7.51 4.52 -2.36
C LEU A 166 7.90 5.73 -1.51
N GLY A 167 7.99 5.56 -0.18
CA GLY A 167 8.36 6.61 0.76
C GLY A 167 9.77 7.13 0.53
N ALA A 168 10.75 6.23 0.41
CA ALA A 168 12.13 6.57 0.07
C ALA A 168 12.23 7.28 -1.28
N GLY A 169 11.47 6.84 -2.27
CA GLY A 169 11.41 7.48 -3.57
C GLY A 169 10.91 8.92 -3.53
N LEU A 170 9.79 9.14 -2.84
CA LEU A 170 9.21 10.47 -2.67
C LEU A 170 10.13 11.40 -1.85
N TYR A 171 10.79 10.85 -0.83
CA TYR A 171 11.80 11.57 -0.05
C TYR A 171 12.96 12.04 -0.95
N VAL A 172 13.54 11.14 -1.76
CA VAL A 172 14.62 11.48 -2.69
C VAL A 172 14.17 12.51 -3.72
N ILE A 173 12.93 12.42 -4.22
CA ILE A 173 12.35 13.43 -5.12
C ILE A 173 12.26 14.80 -4.43
N HIS A 174 11.80 14.85 -3.19
CA HIS A 174 11.71 16.10 -2.43
C HIS A 174 13.09 16.74 -2.24
N GLU A 175 14.07 15.96 -1.78
CA GLU A 175 15.47 16.41 -1.62
C GLU A 175 16.06 16.92 -2.95
N THR A 176 15.80 16.20 -4.04
CA THR A 176 16.22 16.56 -5.39
C THR A 176 15.58 17.89 -5.82
N LEU A 177 14.27 18.09 -5.60
CA LEU A 177 13.62 19.37 -5.92
C LEU A 177 14.21 20.55 -5.15
N GLN A 178 14.49 20.35 -3.86
CA GLN A 178 15.12 21.36 -3.02
C GLN A 178 16.54 21.69 -3.51
N LEU A 179 17.34 20.68 -3.86
CA LEU A 179 18.73 20.89 -4.28
C LEU A 179 18.86 21.50 -5.68
N LEU A 180 18.07 21.04 -6.66
CA LEU A 180 18.18 21.50 -8.06
C LEU A 180 17.40 22.80 -8.32
N PHE A 181 16.24 22.95 -7.69
CA PHE A 181 15.35 24.10 -7.95
C PHE A 181 15.30 25.10 -6.80
N GLY A 182 15.88 24.79 -5.64
CA GLY A 182 15.79 25.65 -4.46
C GLY A 182 14.38 25.70 -3.85
N ILE A 183 13.51 24.77 -4.22
CA ILE A 183 12.12 24.72 -3.75
C ILE A 183 12.12 24.21 -2.32
N THR A 184 11.88 25.10 -1.37
CA THR A 184 11.70 24.74 0.04
C THR A 184 10.24 24.36 0.29
N LEU A 185 9.98 23.07 0.52
CA LEU A 185 8.67 22.62 1.00
C LEU A 185 8.60 22.69 2.53
N SER A 186 7.43 22.37 3.08
CA SER A 186 7.22 22.32 4.54
C SER A 186 8.23 21.37 5.20
N PRO A 187 8.81 21.74 6.37
CA PRO A 187 9.72 20.87 7.12
C PRO A 187 9.13 19.50 7.49
N HIS A 188 7.80 19.40 7.59
CA HIS A 188 7.10 18.17 7.95
C HIS A 188 6.73 17.30 6.74
N MET A 189 7.09 17.70 5.52
CA MET A 189 6.74 16.95 4.30
C MET A 189 7.27 15.51 4.36
N ASP A 190 8.50 15.33 4.84
CA ASP A 190 9.12 14.01 4.91
C ASP A 190 8.40 13.10 5.92
N GLU A 191 8.00 13.67 7.07
CA GLU A 191 7.20 12.97 8.08
C GLU A 191 5.82 12.58 7.53
N TYR A 192 5.19 13.45 6.76
CA TYR A 192 3.90 13.14 6.11
C TYR A 192 4.03 12.04 5.06
N ILE A 193 5.08 12.07 4.23
CA ILE A 193 5.37 11.02 3.24
C ILE A 193 5.50 9.67 3.95
N TRP A 194 6.35 9.59 4.98
CA TRP A 194 6.57 8.35 5.73
C TRP A 194 5.32 7.88 6.46
N THR A 195 4.57 8.80 7.06
CA THR A 195 3.32 8.49 7.76
C THR A 195 2.31 7.87 6.80
N VAL A 196 2.06 8.49 5.64
CA VAL A 196 1.11 7.97 4.64
C VAL A 196 1.59 6.63 4.08
N CYS A 197 2.87 6.49 3.75
CA CYS A 197 3.40 5.25 3.22
C CYS A 197 3.26 4.09 4.22
N LEU A 198 3.66 4.27 5.48
CA LEU A 198 3.67 3.19 6.47
C LEU A 198 2.29 2.94 7.11
N SER A 199 1.47 3.98 7.29
CA SER A 199 0.19 3.88 8.01
C SER A 199 -1.00 3.62 7.09
N PHE A 200 -0.89 3.95 5.79
CA PHE A 200 -1.96 3.71 4.81
C PHE A 200 -1.52 2.75 3.71
N VAL A 201 -0.44 3.07 2.99
CA VAL A 201 -0.06 2.31 1.79
C VAL A 201 0.35 0.87 2.14
N ALA A 202 1.17 0.67 3.17
CA ALA A 202 1.58 -0.67 3.61
C ALA A 202 0.37 -1.52 4.09
N PRO A 203 -0.47 -1.08 5.04
CA PRO A 203 -1.60 -1.87 5.50
C PRO A 203 -2.62 -2.19 4.39
N VAL A 204 -2.94 -1.22 3.54
CA VAL A 204 -3.89 -1.44 2.44
C VAL A 204 -3.31 -2.41 1.39
N SER A 205 -2.02 -2.31 1.10
CA SER A 205 -1.34 -3.24 0.18
C SER A 205 -1.28 -4.65 0.77
N PHE A 206 -1.03 -4.78 2.08
CA PHE A 206 -1.08 -6.07 2.76
C PHE A 206 -2.45 -6.75 2.63
N LEU A 207 -3.54 -5.98 2.80
CA LEU A 207 -4.91 -6.48 2.61
C LEU A 207 -5.18 -6.91 1.16
N ALA A 208 -4.55 -6.25 0.19
CA ALA A 208 -4.66 -6.63 -1.22
C ALA A 208 -3.98 -7.97 -1.50
N PHE A 209 -2.81 -8.21 -0.89
CA PHE A 209 -2.05 -9.45 -1.03
C PHE A 209 -2.54 -10.61 -0.15
N ALA A 210 -3.44 -10.35 0.81
CA ALA A 210 -3.95 -11.39 1.70
C ALA A 210 -4.55 -12.58 0.91
N PRO A 211 -4.23 -13.84 1.27
CA PRO A 211 -4.66 -15.02 0.52
C PRO A 211 -6.20 -15.15 0.49
N ARG A 212 -6.77 -15.48 -0.67
CA ARG A 212 -8.21 -15.69 -0.88
C ARG A 212 -8.64 -17.16 -0.80
N ASN A 213 -7.73 -18.06 -1.13
CA ASN A 213 -7.97 -19.49 -1.12
C ASN A 213 -7.42 -20.07 0.18
N PHE A 214 -8.29 -20.75 0.92
CA PHE A 214 -7.99 -21.35 2.22
C PHE A 214 -7.93 -22.90 2.15
N THR A 215 -8.07 -23.49 0.96
CA THR A 215 -8.40 -24.92 0.80
C THR A 215 -7.61 -25.66 -0.28
N ASP A 216 -7.07 -24.99 -1.30
CA ASP A 216 -6.36 -25.68 -2.38
C ASP A 216 -4.91 -26.02 -1.97
N PRO A 217 -4.49 -27.28 -2.08
CA PRO A 217 -3.08 -27.64 -2.07
C PRO A 217 -2.47 -27.12 -3.37
N ILE A 218 -1.73 -26.04 -3.23
CA ILE A 218 -1.06 -25.33 -4.31
C ILE A 218 0.13 -26.16 -4.78
N ALA A 219 0.27 -26.35 -6.09
CA ALA A 219 1.49 -26.87 -6.69
C ALA A 219 2.61 -25.82 -6.55
N GLU A 220 3.86 -26.23 -6.25
CA GLU A 220 5.03 -25.34 -6.06
C GLU A 220 5.20 -24.27 -7.18
N LEU A 221 4.73 -24.57 -8.39
CA LEU A 221 4.69 -23.65 -9.55
C LEU A 221 3.84 -22.39 -9.31
N GLU A 222 2.76 -22.47 -8.53
CA GLU A 222 1.88 -21.34 -8.22
C GLU A 222 2.44 -20.39 -7.14
N GLU A 223 3.38 -20.84 -6.29
CA GLU A 223 4.08 -19.97 -5.34
C GLU A 223 5.12 -19.08 -6.03
N GLY A 224 5.86 -19.66 -6.99
CA GLY A 224 6.73 -18.90 -7.89
C GLY A 224 5.95 -17.81 -8.63
N ASP A 225 4.75 -18.14 -9.12
CA ASP A 225 3.85 -17.20 -9.80
C ASP A 225 3.33 -16.09 -8.86
N PHE A 226 3.02 -16.37 -7.58
CA PHE A 226 2.62 -15.32 -6.63
C PHE A 226 3.74 -14.31 -6.36
N THR A 227 4.95 -14.80 -6.06
CA THR A 227 6.11 -13.94 -5.78
C THR A 227 6.48 -13.11 -7.00
N MET A 228 6.49 -13.72 -8.18
CA MET A 228 6.72 -13.01 -9.45
C MET A 228 5.66 -11.94 -9.72
N ARG A 229 4.37 -12.24 -9.51
CA ARG A 229 3.28 -11.27 -9.68
C ARG A 229 3.38 -10.09 -8.72
N ALA A 230 3.82 -10.31 -7.48
CA ALA A 230 3.97 -9.23 -6.54
C ALA A 230 5.21 -8.35 -6.84
N VAL A 231 6.34 -8.95 -7.23
CA VAL A 231 7.51 -8.20 -7.71
C VAL A 231 7.16 -7.40 -8.98
N ALA A 232 6.39 -8.00 -9.89
CA ALA A 232 5.85 -7.33 -11.06
C ALA A 232 5.02 -6.09 -10.69
N ALA A 233 4.16 -6.21 -9.67
CA ALA A 233 3.33 -5.12 -9.20
C ALA A 233 4.19 -3.99 -8.61
N LEU A 234 5.22 -4.31 -7.81
CA LEU A 234 6.17 -3.32 -7.28
C LEU A 234 6.90 -2.56 -8.38
N VAL A 235 7.43 -3.27 -9.38
CA VAL A 235 8.12 -2.65 -10.51
C VAL A 235 7.17 -1.75 -11.31
N LYS A 236 5.97 -2.25 -11.62
CA LYS A 236 5.01 -1.56 -12.49
C LYS A 236 4.32 -0.38 -11.83
N PHE A 237 3.96 -0.49 -10.55
CA PHE A 237 3.13 0.50 -9.86
C PHE A 237 3.90 1.40 -8.89
N VAL A 238 5.07 0.98 -8.40
CA VAL A 238 5.89 1.78 -7.48
C VAL A 238 7.12 2.32 -8.21
N LEU A 239 8.04 1.44 -8.61
CA LEU A 239 9.34 1.85 -9.15
C LEU A 239 9.23 2.56 -10.51
N GLY A 240 8.40 2.05 -11.42
CA GLY A 240 8.22 2.63 -12.76
C GLY A 240 7.73 4.09 -12.73
N PRO A 241 6.58 4.39 -12.10
CA PRO A 241 6.09 5.76 -11.99
C PRO A 241 7.07 6.68 -11.26
N LEU A 242 7.71 6.19 -10.20
CA LEU A 242 8.70 6.95 -9.44
C LEU A 242 9.91 7.35 -10.32
N LEU A 243 10.45 6.38 -11.07
CA LEU A 243 11.55 6.64 -12.01
C LEU A 243 11.14 7.62 -13.10
N LEU A 244 9.93 7.52 -13.65
CA LEU A 244 9.44 8.46 -14.66
C LEU A 244 9.36 9.90 -14.12
N VAL A 245 8.90 10.07 -12.88
CA VAL A 245 8.88 11.39 -12.23
C VAL A 245 10.31 11.90 -12.03
N TYR A 246 11.22 11.04 -11.53
CA TYR A 246 12.61 11.42 -11.33
C TYR A 246 13.31 11.80 -12.64
N THR A 247 13.11 11.03 -13.70
CA THR A 247 13.54 11.36 -15.06
C THR A 247 13.04 12.74 -15.47
N ALA A 248 11.75 13.02 -15.31
CA ALA A 248 11.18 14.30 -15.70
C ALA A 248 11.85 15.47 -14.96
N ILE A 249 12.17 15.30 -13.68
CA ILE A 249 12.90 16.29 -12.86
C ILE A 249 14.32 16.50 -13.39
N LEU A 250 15.05 15.42 -13.67
CA LEU A 250 16.40 15.50 -14.23
C LEU A 250 16.41 16.21 -15.60
N TYR A 251 15.47 15.88 -16.48
CA TYR A 251 15.35 16.53 -17.79
C TYR A 251 14.96 18.00 -17.69
N ALA A 252 14.02 18.34 -16.80
CA ALA A 252 13.67 19.73 -16.52
C ALA A 252 14.89 20.53 -16.05
N TYR A 253 15.76 19.91 -15.24
CA TYR A 253 17.01 20.54 -14.82
C TYR A 253 18.05 20.61 -15.94
N ALA A 254 18.18 19.60 -16.78
CA ALA A 254 19.06 19.65 -17.95
C ALA A 254 18.68 20.83 -18.86
N ILE A 255 17.38 21.06 -19.08
CA ILE A 255 16.88 22.24 -19.81
C ILE A 255 17.27 23.54 -19.09
N LYS A 256 17.13 23.59 -17.76
CA LYS A 256 17.55 24.76 -16.94
C LYS A 256 19.03 25.06 -17.13
N ILE A 257 19.91 24.05 -17.16
CA ILE A 257 21.36 24.24 -17.39
C ILE A 257 21.61 24.83 -18.79
N VAL A 258 21.00 24.26 -19.82
CA VAL A 258 21.17 24.73 -21.21
C VAL A 258 20.71 26.18 -21.38
N LEU A 259 19.63 26.58 -20.70
CA LEU A 259 19.12 27.95 -20.75
C LEU A 259 19.98 28.92 -19.93
N ALA A 260 20.45 28.50 -18.76
CA ALA A 260 21.24 29.34 -17.86
C ALA A 260 22.71 29.48 -18.30
N TRP A 261 23.23 28.55 -19.10
CA TRP A 261 24.66 28.45 -19.46
C TRP A 261 25.61 28.40 -18.26
N GLU A 262 25.10 28.04 -17.08
CA GLU A 262 25.86 27.89 -15.85
C GLU A 262 25.85 26.43 -15.42
N LEU A 263 27.05 25.83 -15.32
CA LEU A 263 27.18 24.48 -14.78
C LEU A 263 27.00 24.53 -13.25
N PRO A 264 25.99 23.85 -12.70
CA PRO A 264 25.77 23.83 -11.27
C PRO A 264 26.82 22.97 -10.56
N LYS A 265 26.92 23.18 -9.24
CA LYS A 265 27.88 22.49 -8.37
C LYS A 265 27.75 20.96 -8.46
N GLY A 266 28.86 20.23 -8.28
CA GLY A 266 29.06 18.80 -8.61
C GLY A 266 28.19 17.75 -7.91
N THR A 267 27.05 18.11 -7.32
CA THR A 267 26.06 17.19 -6.73
C THR A 267 25.16 16.51 -7.77
N LEU A 268 25.11 16.99 -9.02
CA LEU A 268 24.32 16.34 -10.07
C LEU A 268 24.81 14.92 -10.39
N GLY A 269 26.14 14.68 -10.33
CA GLY A 269 26.73 13.39 -10.66
C GLY A 269 26.27 12.25 -9.75
N SER A 270 26.20 12.49 -8.44
CA SER A 270 25.73 11.47 -7.48
C SER A 270 24.26 11.12 -7.68
N MET A 271 23.43 12.10 -8.04
CA MET A 271 22.01 11.92 -8.35
C MET A 271 21.79 11.06 -9.60
N VAL A 272 22.54 11.33 -10.67
CA VAL A 272 22.48 10.52 -11.89
C VAL A 272 22.95 9.09 -11.63
N VAL A 273 24.03 8.90 -10.86
CA VAL A 273 24.50 7.56 -10.48
C VAL A 273 23.45 6.80 -9.65
N GLY A 274 22.85 7.47 -8.66
CA GLY A 274 21.76 6.87 -7.87
C GLY A 274 20.57 6.46 -8.73
N TYR A 275 20.16 7.32 -9.67
CA TYR A 275 19.12 7.00 -10.64
C TYR A 275 19.47 5.79 -11.51
N LEU A 276 20.70 5.70 -12.02
CA LEU A 276 21.16 4.58 -12.82
C LEU A 276 21.14 3.27 -12.03
N LEU A 277 21.58 3.29 -10.77
CA LEU A 277 21.54 2.12 -9.89
C LEU A 277 20.10 1.65 -9.62
N VAL A 278 19.20 2.57 -9.25
CA VAL A 278 17.80 2.23 -8.94
C VAL A 278 17.08 1.72 -10.17
N GLY A 279 17.28 2.33 -11.34
CA GLY A 279 16.62 1.84 -12.54
C GLY A 279 17.27 0.59 -13.13
N ALA A 280 18.57 0.36 -12.95
CA ALA A 280 19.18 -0.94 -13.24
C ALA A 280 18.59 -2.04 -12.34
N ALA A 281 18.43 -1.78 -11.04
CA ALA A 281 17.74 -2.69 -10.12
C ALA A 281 16.28 -2.93 -10.56
N THR A 282 15.58 -1.88 -10.98
CA THR A 282 14.19 -1.98 -11.49
C THR A 282 14.12 -2.83 -12.76
N LEU A 283 15.11 -2.75 -13.66
CA LEU A 283 15.19 -3.60 -14.84
C LEU A 283 15.47 -5.06 -14.49
N LEU A 284 16.39 -5.32 -13.56
CA LEU A 284 16.70 -6.67 -13.10
C LEU A 284 15.48 -7.32 -12.42
N LEU A 285 14.80 -6.59 -11.55
CA LEU A 285 13.57 -7.05 -10.89
C LEU A 285 12.40 -7.19 -11.88
N GLY A 286 12.36 -6.36 -12.93
CA GLY A 286 11.35 -6.41 -13.98
C GLY A 286 11.61 -7.46 -15.07
N TYR A 287 12.82 -8.02 -15.14
CA TYR A 287 13.22 -9.03 -16.14
C TYR A 287 12.29 -10.27 -16.18
N PRO A 288 11.91 -10.90 -15.05
CA PRO A 288 10.98 -12.04 -15.07
C PRO A 288 9.57 -11.71 -15.58
N VAL A 289 9.24 -10.43 -15.75
CA VAL A 289 7.89 -9.92 -16.11
C VAL A 289 7.88 -9.24 -17.48
N ARG A 290 8.97 -9.39 -18.26
CA ARG A 290 9.18 -8.67 -19.53
C ARG A 290 8.07 -8.93 -20.56
N GLU A 291 7.48 -10.12 -20.55
CA GLU A 291 6.44 -10.53 -21.52
C GLU A 291 5.01 -10.16 -21.08
N THR A 292 4.78 -9.88 -19.80
CA THR A 292 3.47 -9.52 -19.22
C THR A 292 3.38 -8.05 -18.77
N GLY A 293 4.48 -7.30 -18.85
CA GLY A 293 4.56 -5.87 -18.53
C GLY A 293 3.77 -4.99 -19.51
N GLY A 294 2.99 -4.05 -18.98
CA GLY A 294 2.20 -3.10 -19.79
C GLY A 294 3.08 -2.13 -20.62
N PRO A 295 2.47 -1.26 -21.45
CA PRO A 295 3.19 -0.39 -22.40
C PRO A 295 4.23 0.53 -21.75
N LEU A 296 4.06 0.93 -20.49
CA LEU A 296 5.03 1.74 -19.73
C LEU A 296 6.33 0.97 -19.43
N VAL A 297 6.25 -0.33 -19.19
CA VAL A 297 7.43 -1.19 -18.95
C VAL A 297 8.21 -1.36 -20.25
N HIS A 298 7.52 -1.52 -21.39
CA HIS A 298 8.15 -1.56 -22.71
C HIS A 298 8.75 -0.22 -23.12
N LEU A 299 8.08 0.90 -22.81
CA LEU A 299 8.62 2.24 -23.05
C LEU A 299 9.90 2.46 -22.24
N PHE A 300 9.86 2.14 -20.95
CA PHE A 300 11.04 2.22 -20.08
C PHE A 300 12.17 1.32 -20.59
N TRP A 301 11.90 0.05 -20.92
CA TRP A 301 12.91 -0.86 -21.50
C TRP A 301 13.51 -0.37 -22.81
N ARG A 302 12.72 0.26 -23.68
CA ARG A 302 13.18 0.74 -25.00
C ARG A 302 14.00 2.02 -24.90
N TYR A 303 13.70 2.88 -23.94
CA TYR A 303 14.35 4.19 -23.79
C TYR A 303 15.36 4.27 -22.64
N TRP A 304 15.52 3.24 -21.80
CA TRP A 304 16.45 3.22 -20.67
C TRP A 304 17.89 3.52 -21.04
N VAL A 305 18.37 2.98 -22.16
CA VAL A 305 19.76 3.22 -22.63
C VAL A 305 19.96 4.67 -23.09
N TRP A 306 18.89 5.38 -23.45
CA TRP A 306 18.91 6.77 -23.92
C TRP A 306 18.49 7.80 -22.86
N LEU A 307 18.10 7.34 -21.67
CA LEU A 307 17.64 8.15 -20.56
C LEU A 307 18.72 8.80 -19.67
N PRO A 308 19.99 8.33 -19.60
CA PRO A 308 21.02 9.10 -18.94
C PRO A 308 21.34 10.33 -19.82
N PRO A 309 21.24 11.56 -19.30
CA PRO A 309 21.81 12.71 -20.01
C PRO A 309 23.31 12.44 -20.22
N PRO A 310 23.86 12.77 -21.41
CA PRO A 310 25.28 12.60 -21.65
C PRO A 310 26.07 13.34 -20.57
N PRO A 311 27.14 12.74 -20.03
CA PRO A 311 28.02 13.45 -19.10
C PRO A 311 28.52 14.73 -19.80
N PRO A 312 28.58 15.87 -19.08
CA PRO A 312 29.10 17.12 -19.64
C PRO A 312 30.56 17.03 -20.04
#